data_AF-A0A4P7GVL3-F1
#
_entry.id   AF-A0A4P7GVL3-F1
#
_cell.length_a   1.000
_cell.length_b   1.000
_cell.length_c   1.000
_cell.angle_alpha   90.00
_cell.angle_beta   90.00
_cell.angle_gamma   90.00
#
_symmetry.space_group_name_H-M   'P 1'
#
loop_
_entity.id
_entity.type
_entity.pdbx_description
1 polymer ?
#
loop_
_entity_poly.entity_id
_entity_poly.type
_entity_poly.pdbx_seq_one_letter_code
_entity_poly.pdbx_strand_id
1 'polypeptide(L)'
;MVPRDPDAAARIRAHHEAMMLAVDQRQEALMAAVRHGEPYRPALAELARYAREEVLRHAAAEEATLYVAATGRPAGRAMVAALTAEHGAIRAALERLEGARDALEAVAAAAALAALFKGHVAKENDVLLPMLLEEPAVDLAGLLQGMEGRLAAPDATADGGCPQTLDPERVGQDPAARTDGTESGEPVGRVGRAGTTSTDLPKPTDPPEGAPELDVRGYPPAQRHPVIFATFHALEPGQAFILVNDHDPKPLYYQFAAEHAGRFEWEYLERGPAAWRVRIGKVASGGQPDAPGAGGPGGLP
;
A
#
# COMPACT_ATOMS: atom_id res chain seq x y z
N MET A 1 -23.10 24.45 -4.05
CA MET A 1 -22.41 23.39 -4.82
C MET A 1 -21.09 23.17 -4.12
N VAL A 2 -20.88 21.99 -3.54
CA VAL A 2 -19.62 21.63 -2.87
C VAL A 2 -18.55 21.46 -3.96
N PRO A 3 -17.34 22.05 -3.83
CA PRO A 3 -16.28 21.85 -4.80
C PRO A 3 -15.88 20.37 -4.87
N ARG A 4 -15.83 19.80 -6.07
CA ARG A 4 -15.24 18.47 -6.26
C ARG A 4 -13.73 18.62 -6.26
N ASP A 5 -13.07 17.93 -5.33
CA ASP A 5 -11.62 17.95 -5.21
C ASP A 5 -11.02 16.58 -5.62
N PRO A 6 -10.65 16.39 -6.90
CA PRO A 6 -9.98 15.18 -7.35
C PRO A 6 -8.60 14.98 -6.69
N ASP A 7 -8.00 16.05 -6.14
CA ASP A 7 -6.73 15.99 -5.43
C ASP A 7 -6.88 15.27 -4.07
N ALA A 8 -8.00 15.48 -3.38
CA ALA A 8 -8.32 14.77 -2.13
C ALA A 8 -8.39 13.24 -2.33
N ALA A 9 -9.04 12.78 -3.39
CA ALA A 9 -9.10 11.35 -3.70
C ALA A 9 -7.74 10.79 -4.12
N ALA A 10 -6.91 11.58 -4.81
CA ALA A 10 -5.55 11.19 -5.16
C ALA A 10 -4.66 11.06 -3.91
N ARG A 11 -4.80 11.97 -2.95
CA ARG A 11 -4.10 11.92 -1.65
C ARG A 11 -4.47 10.69 -0.84
N ILE A 12 -5.75 10.33 -0.75
CA ILE A 12 -6.20 9.11 -0.07
C ILE A 12 -5.57 7.87 -0.73
N ARG A 13 -5.65 7.76 -2.06
CA ARG A 13 -5.03 6.64 -2.79
C ARG A 13 -3.54 6.54 -2.55
N ALA A 14 -2.82 7.67 -2.58
CA ALA A 14 -1.38 7.70 -2.32
C ALA A 14 -1.05 7.28 -0.88
N HIS A 15 -1.85 7.67 0.10
CA HIS A 15 -1.70 7.24 1.49
C HIS A 15 -1.93 5.73 1.65
N HIS A 16 -3.04 5.21 1.12
CA HIS A 16 -3.38 3.79 1.11
C HIS A 16 -2.26 2.94 0.51
N GLU A 17 -1.68 3.44 -0.57
CA GLU A 17 -0.59 2.78 -1.23
C GLU A 17 0.72 2.76 -0.42
N ALA A 18 1.07 3.88 0.21
CA ALA A 18 2.19 3.92 1.15
C ALA A 18 1.99 2.92 2.30
N MET A 19 0.77 2.79 2.81
CA MET A 19 0.46 1.82 3.87
C MET A 19 0.57 0.37 3.40
N MET A 20 -0.02 0.01 2.25
CA MET A 20 0.04 -1.36 1.70
C MET A 20 1.48 -1.82 1.56
N LEU A 21 2.33 -0.90 1.12
CA LEU A 21 3.74 -1.15 0.92
C LEU A 21 4.54 -1.29 2.21
N ALA A 22 4.23 -0.46 3.21
CA ALA A 22 4.83 -0.56 4.54
C ALA A 22 4.47 -1.89 5.23
N VAL A 23 3.27 -2.42 4.97
CA VAL A 23 2.87 -3.78 5.36
C VAL A 23 3.70 -4.83 4.62
N ASP A 24 3.83 -4.71 3.29
CA ASP A 24 4.62 -5.65 2.47
C ASP A 24 6.09 -5.72 2.89
N GLN A 25 6.73 -4.58 3.11
CA GLN A 25 8.12 -4.52 3.54
C GLN A 25 8.34 -5.25 4.87
N ARG A 26 7.42 -5.05 5.83
CA ARG A 26 7.50 -5.70 7.16
C ARG A 26 7.17 -7.19 7.09
N GLN A 27 6.22 -7.57 6.25
CA GLN A 27 5.91 -8.97 5.98
C GLN A 27 7.11 -9.69 5.33
N GLU A 28 7.77 -9.08 4.33
CA GLU A 28 8.96 -9.65 3.71
C GLU A 28 10.13 -9.73 4.70
N ALA A 29 10.33 -8.72 5.54
CA ALA A 29 11.35 -8.77 6.60
C ALA A 29 11.14 -9.95 7.55
N LEU A 30 9.89 -10.21 7.97
CA LEU A 30 9.53 -11.37 8.78
C LEU A 30 9.82 -12.68 8.03
N MET A 31 9.37 -12.82 6.79
CA MET A 31 9.62 -14.02 6.00
C MET A 31 11.11 -14.26 5.74
N ALA A 32 11.87 -13.21 5.46
CA ALA A 32 13.30 -13.29 5.25
C ALA A 32 14.01 -13.76 6.53
N ALA A 33 13.66 -13.24 7.70
CA ALA A 33 14.23 -13.72 8.96
C ALA A 33 13.97 -15.23 9.15
N VAL A 34 12.74 -15.68 8.92
CA VAL A 34 12.38 -17.10 9.03
C VAL A 34 13.12 -17.97 8.01
N ARG A 35 13.18 -17.56 6.73
CA ARG A 35 13.85 -18.31 5.66
C ARG A 35 15.34 -18.50 5.92
N HIS A 36 16.01 -17.50 6.50
CA HIS A 36 17.44 -17.55 6.80
C HIS A 36 17.76 -18.18 8.16
N GLY A 37 16.74 -18.59 8.94
CA GLY A 37 16.94 -19.14 10.28
C GLY A 37 17.34 -18.09 11.33
N GLU A 38 17.09 -16.81 11.06
CA GLU A 38 17.40 -15.69 11.94
C GLU A 38 16.29 -15.46 12.98
N PRO A 39 16.58 -14.76 14.10
CA PRO A 39 15.56 -14.37 15.07
C PRO A 39 14.44 -13.53 14.43
N TYR A 40 13.26 -14.11 14.29
CA TYR A 40 12.13 -13.49 13.58
C TYR A 40 11.19 -12.67 14.47
N ARG A 41 11.27 -12.83 15.80
CA ARG A 41 10.39 -12.14 16.76
C ARG A 41 10.46 -10.61 16.67
N PRO A 42 11.62 -9.96 16.45
CA PRO A 42 11.67 -8.52 16.23
C PRO A 42 10.91 -8.07 14.98
N ALA A 43 11.05 -8.78 13.86
CA ALA A 43 10.33 -8.46 12.62
C ALA A 43 8.81 -8.65 12.76
N LEU A 44 8.38 -9.69 13.49
CA LEU A 44 6.98 -9.89 13.85
C LEU A 44 6.45 -8.72 14.68
N ALA A 45 7.19 -8.31 15.71
CA ALA A 45 6.79 -7.20 16.57
C ALA A 45 6.65 -5.87 15.80
N GLU A 46 7.54 -5.61 14.85
CA GLU A 46 7.47 -4.43 13.97
C GLU A 46 6.25 -4.45 13.04
N LEU A 47 5.92 -5.61 12.45
CA LEU A 47 4.71 -5.76 11.65
C LEU A 47 3.45 -5.56 12.51
N ALA A 48 3.39 -6.20 13.67
CA ALA A 48 2.25 -6.10 14.58
C ALA A 48 2.04 -4.66 15.08
N ARG A 49 3.14 -3.98 15.46
CA ARG A 49 3.11 -2.58 15.88
C ARG A 49 2.57 -1.67 14.77
N TYR A 50 3.11 -1.78 13.56
CA TYR A 50 2.63 -0.99 12.41
C TYR A 50 1.15 -1.25 12.11
N ALA A 51 0.73 -2.52 12.12
CA ALA A 51 -0.67 -2.87 11.90
C ALA A 51 -1.59 -2.25 12.97
N ARG A 52 -1.17 -2.22 14.23
CA ARG A 52 -1.96 -1.64 15.32
C ARG A 52 -2.00 -0.11 15.25
N GLU A 53 -0.86 0.52 15.10
CA GLU A 53 -0.69 1.97 15.25
C GLU A 53 -1.10 2.74 14.01
N GLU A 54 -0.94 2.14 12.82
CA GLU A 54 -1.19 2.79 11.54
C GLU A 54 -2.43 2.18 10.86
N VAL A 55 -2.44 0.86 10.58
CA VAL A 55 -3.54 0.23 9.82
C VAL A 55 -4.87 0.30 10.56
N LEU A 56 -4.92 -0.16 11.82
CA LEU A 56 -6.17 -0.17 12.59
C LEU A 56 -6.62 1.23 13.01
N ARG A 57 -5.68 2.15 13.21
CA ARG A 57 -6.00 3.55 13.52
C ARG A 57 -6.60 4.26 12.29
N HIS A 58 -6.02 4.03 11.11
CA HIS A 58 -6.55 4.50 9.83
C HIS A 58 -7.97 3.98 9.60
N ALA A 59 -8.17 2.66 9.71
CA ALA A 59 -9.48 2.02 9.59
C ALA A 59 -10.53 2.63 10.54
N ALA A 60 -10.16 2.92 11.80
CA ALA A 60 -11.05 3.58 12.75
C ALA A 60 -11.37 5.02 12.36
N ALA A 61 -10.42 5.74 11.76
CA ALA A 61 -10.63 7.11 11.29
C ALA A 61 -11.57 7.14 10.07
N GLU A 62 -11.50 6.16 9.17
CA GLU A 62 -12.41 5.99 8.03
C GLU A 62 -13.83 5.65 8.48
N GLU A 63 -13.98 4.73 9.44
CA GLU A 63 -15.26 4.39 10.07
C GLU A 63 -15.94 5.64 10.64
N ALA A 64 -15.16 6.54 11.28
CA ALA A 64 -15.66 7.77 11.87
C ALA A 64 -15.92 8.90 10.86
N THR A 65 -15.51 8.74 9.59
CA THR A 65 -15.56 9.81 8.57
C THR A 65 -16.15 9.30 7.24
N LEU A 66 -15.33 8.75 6.34
CA LEU A 66 -15.70 8.34 4.98
C LEU A 66 -16.90 7.38 4.97
N TYR A 67 -16.94 6.44 5.92
CA TYR A 67 -18.00 5.43 5.95
C TYR A 67 -19.34 6.04 6.34
N VAL A 68 -19.34 7.01 7.26
CA VAL A 68 -20.55 7.77 7.63
C VAL A 68 -21.14 8.45 6.40
N ALA A 69 -20.30 9.10 5.59
CA ALA A 69 -20.74 9.76 4.36
C ALA A 69 -21.32 8.76 3.33
N ALA A 70 -20.75 7.56 3.24
CA ALA A 70 -21.23 6.52 2.31
C ALA A 70 -22.61 5.93 2.69
N THR A 71 -22.99 5.96 3.98
CA THR A 71 -24.24 5.33 4.46
C THR A 71 -25.54 6.00 3.98
N GLY A 72 -25.44 7.19 3.37
CA GLY A 72 -26.58 7.91 2.79
C GLY A 72 -27.32 7.13 1.70
N ARG A 73 -26.71 6.07 1.15
CA ARG A 73 -27.25 5.28 0.02
C ARG A 73 -27.31 3.78 0.36
N PRO A 74 -28.30 3.02 -0.15
CA PRO A 74 -28.38 1.58 0.09
C PRO A 74 -27.12 0.80 -0.30
N ALA A 75 -26.55 1.10 -1.48
CA ALA A 75 -25.30 0.47 -1.94
C ALA A 75 -24.11 0.80 -1.02
N GLY A 76 -24.01 2.05 -0.56
CA GLY A 76 -22.97 2.47 0.38
C GLY A 76 -23.09 1.78 1.74
N ARG A 77 -24.31 1.59 2.27
CA ARG A 77 -24.52 0.82 3.53
C ARG A 77 -24.06 -0.63 3.41
N ALA A 78 -24.36 -1.29 2.29
CA ALA A 78 -23.91 -2.66 2.05
C ALA A 78 -22.38 -2.74 1.95
N MET A 79 -21.75 -1.79 1.24
CA MET A 79 -20.30 -1.71 1.14
C MET A 79 -19.64 -1.46 2.50
N VAL A 80 -20.12 -0.47 3.28
CA VAL A 80 -19.60 -0.18 4.62
C VAL A 80 -19.71 -1.40 5.54
N ALA A 81 -20.84 -2.11 5.52
CA ALA A 81 -20.99 -3.33 6.32
C ALA A 81 -19.95 -4.40 5.94
N ALA A 82 -19.64 -4.56 4.64
CA ALA A 82 -18.61 -5.49 4.18
C ALA A 82 -17.21 -5.03 4.61
N LEU A 83 -16.88 -3.75 4.47
CA LEU A 83 -15.59 -3.18 4.86
C LEU A 83 -15.34 -3.26 6.37
N THR A 84 -16.35 -2.96 7.20
CA THR A 84 -16.26 -3.12 8.66
C THR A 84 -16.09 -4.59 9.07
N ALA A 85 -16.72 -5.53 8.36
CA ALA A 85 -16.48 -6.96 8.59
C ALA A 85 -15.02 -7.35 8.24
N GLU A 86 -14.45 -6.76 7.19
CA GLU A 86 -13.03 -6.95 6.83
C GLU A 86 -12.09 -6.34 7.87
N HIS A 87 -12.41 -5.19 8.47
CA HIS A 87 -11.66 -4.67 9.63
C HIS A 87 -11.63 -5.68 10.79
N GLY A 88 -12.75 -6.37 11.05
CA GLY A 88 -12.81 -7.47 12.01
C GLY A 88 -11.87 -8.62 11.65
N ALA A 89 -11.81 -9.01 10.37
CA ALA A 89 -10.89 -10.04 9.89
C ALA A 89 -9.42 -9.62 9.98
N ILE A 90 -9.10 -8.36 9.69
CA ILE A 90 -7.76 -7.77 9.85
C ILE A 90 -7.33 -7.78 11.32
N ARG A 91 -8.22 -7.37 12.24
CA ARG A 91 -7.98 -7.47 13.70
C ARG A 91 -7.69 -8.91 14.13
N ALA A 92 -8.50 -9.88 13.69
CA ALA A 92 -8.28 -11.28 14.01
C ALA A 92 -6.97 -11.84 13.42
N ALA A 93 -6.54 -11.36 12.25
CA ALA A 93 -5.24 -11.72 11.67
C ALA A 93 -4.08 -11.14 12.49
N LEU A 94 -4.21 -9.91 12.98
CA LEU A 94 -3.23 -9.29 13.89
C LEU A 94 -3.12 -10.06 15.21
N GLU A 95 -4.25 -10.41 15.84
CA GLU A 95 -4.25 -11.21 17.08
C GLU A 95 -3.53 -12.56 16.89
N ARG A 96 -3.75 -13.22 15.73
CA ARG A 96 -3.02 -14.46 15.39
C ARG A 96 -1.53 -14.23 15.20
N LEU A 97 -1.13 -13.09 14.61
CA LEU A 97 0.27 -12.74 14.42
C LEU A 97 0.95 -12.51 15.78
N GLU A 98 0.33 -11.74 16.67
CA GLU A 98 0.83 -11.47 18.01
C GLU A 98 0.90 -12.73 18.88
N GLY A 99 -0.09 -13.62 18.73
CA GLY A 99 -0.18 -14.90 19.45
C GLY A 99 0.59 -16.06 18.82
N ALA A 100 1.32 -15.83 17.72
CA ALA A 100 2.01 -16.91 16.99
C ALA A 100 3.01 -17.65 17.87
N ARG A 101 2.88 -18.98 17.95
CA ARG A 101 3.71 -19.83 18.83
C ARG A 101 5.03 -20.22 18.18
N ASP A 102 5.03 -20.32 16.86
CA ASP A 102 6.18 -20.67 16.05
C ASP A 102 6.28 -19.81 14.77
N ALA A 103 7.35 -20.06 14.00
CA ALA A 103 7.64 -19.30 12.78
C ALA A 103 6.61 -19.54 11.66
N LEU A 104 6.01 -20.74 11.61
CA LEU A 104 5.03 -21.08 10.59
C LEU A 104 3.72 -20.32 10.84
N GLU A 105 3.25 -20.31 12.09
CA GLU A 105 2.09 -19.52 12.50
C GLU A 105 2.31 -18.03 12.24
N ALA A 106 3.50 -17.51 12.55
CA ALA A 106 3.84 -16.10 12.33
C ALA A 106 3.76 -15.71 10.84
N VAL A 107 4.41 -16.49 9.96
CA VAL A 107 4.40 -16.22 8.52
C VAL A 107 3.00 -16.36 7.93
N ALA A 108 2.24 -17.38 8.35
CA ALA A 108 0.86 -17.57 7.90
C ALA A 108 -0.05 -16.41 8.30
N ALA A 109 0.02 -15.96 9.56
CA ALA A 109 -0.78 -14.84 10.05
C ALA A 109 -0.39 -13.52 9.36
N ALA A 110 0.92 -13.28 9.16
CA ALA A 110 1.40 -12.10 8.44
C ALA A 110 0.94 -12.06 6.98
N ALA A 111 1.00 -13.19 6.27
CA ALA A 111 0.52 -13.29 4.90
C ALA A 111 -1.00 -13.05 4.81
N ALA A 112 -1.78 -13.61 5.76
CA ALA A 112 -3.21 -13.37 5.84
C ALA A 112 -3.54 -11.90 6.09
N LEU A 113 -2.83 -11.25 7.02
CA LEU A 113 -2.98 -9.82 7.31
C LEU A 113 -2.72 -8.96 6.06
N ALA A 114 -1.60 -9.20 5.37
CA ALA A 114 -1.23 -8.46 4.17
C ALA A 114 -2.24 -8.63 3.03
N ALA A 115 -2.70 -9.87 2.77
CA ALA A 115 -3.68 -10.15 1.73
C ALA A 115 -5.05 -9.51 2.04
N LEU A 116 -5.52 -9.62 3.28
CA LEU A 116 -6.77 -8.99 3.72
C LEU A 116 -6.70 -7.47 3.59
N PHE A 117 -5.61 -6.86 4.05
CA PHE A 117 -5.45 -5.40 3.98
C PHE A 117 -5.39 -4.88 2.54
N LYS A 118 -4.65 -5.54 1.64
CA LYS A 118 -4.63 -5.18 0.21
C LYS A 118 -6.02 -5.31 -0.43
N GLY A 119 -6.70 -6.42 -0.17
CA GLY A 119 -8.04 -6.66 -0.70
C GLY A 119 -9.07 -5.66 -0.15
N HIS A 120 -8.88 -5.19 1.08
CA HIS A 120 -9.69 -4.17 1.72
C HIS A 120 -9.48 -2.80 1.06
N VAL A 121 -8.22 -2.33 1.02
CA VAL A 121 -7.83 -1.05 0.39
C VAL A 121 -8.27 -0.97 -1.08
N ALA A 122 -8.19 -2.08 -1.83
CA ALA A 122 -8.65 -2.12 -3.22
C ALA A 122 -10.15 -1.78 -3.32
N LYS A 123 -10.99 -2.29 -2.43
CA LYS A 123 -12.43 -1.97 -2.44
C LYS A 123 -12.70 -0.51 -2.10
N GLU A 124 -11.90 0.06 -1.21
CA GLU A 124 -12.01 1.48 -0.88
C GLU A 124 -11.62 2.35 -2.07
N ASN A 125 -10.49 2.04 -2.71
CA ASN A 125 -9.96 2.81 -3.83
C ASN A 125 -10.82 2.69 -5.09
N ASP A 126 -11.28 1.48 -5.41
CA ASP A 126 -11.91 1.17 -6.69
C ASP A 126 -13.44 1.23 -6.64
N VAL A 127 -14.03 1.23 -5.44
CA VAL A 127 -15.49 1.22 -5.28
C VAL A 127 -15.99 2.33 -4.35
N LEU A 128 -15.46 2.44 -3.13
CA LEU A 128 -15.96 3.43 -2.16
C LEU A 128 -15.65 4.87 -2.58
N LEU A 129 -14.39 5.17 -2.93
CA LEU A 129 -13.97 6.52 -3.30
C LEU A 129 -14.68 7.03 -4.57
N PRO A 130 -14.79 6.25 -5.68
CA PRO A 130 -15.58 6.67 -6.83
C PRO A 130 -17.04 6.94 -6.47
N MET A 131 -17.65 6.10 -5.63
CA MET A 131 -19.03 6.30 -5.16
C MET A 131 -19.20 7.63 -4.40
N LEU A 132 -18.24 7.99 -3.54
CA LEU A 132 -18.26 9.26 -2.81
C LEU A 132 -18.06 10.47 -3.72
N LEU A 133 -17.18 10.37 -4.73
CA LEU A 133 -16.93 11.46 -5.70
C LEU A 133 -18.13 11.75 -6.61
N GLU A 134 -18.94 10.73 -6.91
CA GLU A 134 -20.15 10.89 -7.70
C GLU A 134 -21.23 11.70 -6.96
N GLU A 135 -21.24 11.67 -5.63
CA GLU A 135 -22.27 12.30 -4.78
C GLU A 135 -22.02 13.81 -4.59
N PRO A 136 -22.84 14.71 -5.16
CA PRO A 136 -22.60 16.15 -5.08
C PRO A 136 -22.68 16.76 -3.67
N ALA A 137 -23.32 16.04 -2.74
CA ALA A 137 -23.45 16.45 -1.35
C ALA A 137 -22.21 16.12 -0.48
N VAL A 138 -21.29 15.31 -0.98
CA VAL A 138 -20.10 14.87 -0.23
C VAL A 138 -18.93 15.82 -0.47
N ASP A 139 -18.42 16.41 0.61
CA ASP A 139 -17.16 17.17 0.63
C ASP A 139 -16.00 16.24 1.00
N LEU A 140 -15.37 15.63 0.00
CA LEU A 140 -14.29 14.66 0.25
C LEU A 140 -13.05 15.33 0.89
N ALA A 141 -12.76 16.59 0.54
CA ALA A 141 -11.63 17.31 1.12
C ALA A 141 -11.85 17.60 2.61
N GLY A 142 -13.06 18.02 2.98
CA GLY A 142 -13.46 18.20 4.38
C GLY A 142 -13.42 16.90 5.19
N LEU A 143 -13.84 15.79 4.60
CA LEU A 143 -13.75 14.46 5.23
C LEU A 143 -12.30 14.03 5.48
N LEU A 144 -11.43 14.20 4.49
CA LEU A 144 -10.00 13.90 4.60
C LEU A 144 -9.33 14.73 5.71
N GLN A 145 -9.62 16.03 5.77
CA GLN A 145 -9.10 16.89 6.85
C GLN A 145 -9.59 16.44 8.23
N GLY A 146 -10.86 16.01 8.34
CA GLY A 146 -11.41 15.44 9.56
C GLY A 146 -10.72 14.13 9.98
N MET A 147 -10.32 13.31 9.01
CA MET A 147 -9.56 12.07 9.23
C MET A 147 -8.15 12.37 9.74
N GLU A 148 -7.43 13.29 9.07
CA GLU A 148 -6.07 13.71 9.45
C GLU A 148 -6.02 14.29 10.87
N GLY A 149 -7.02 15.11 11.25
CA GLY A 149 -7.12 15.64 12.61
C GLY A 149 -7.31 14.57 13.70
N ARG A 150 -7.97 13.45 13.37
CA ARG A 150 -8.16 12.32 14.29
C ARG A 150 -6.91 11.46 14.41
N LEU A 151 -6.22 11.24 13.30
CA LEU A 151 -4.95 10.50 13.30
C LEU A 151 -3.84 11.27 14.04
N ALA A 152 -3.88 12.60 14.01
CA ALA A 152 -2.94 13.46 14.73
C ALA A 152 -3.26 13.61 16.24
N ALA A 153 -4.47 13.27 16.68
CA ALA A 153 -4.84 13.37 18.09
C ALA A 153 -4.22 12.22 18.91
N PRO A 154 -3.57 12.50 20.05
CA PRO A 154 -3.08 11.45 20.95
C PRO A 154 -4.25 10.62 21.48
N ASP A 155 -4.06 9.31 21.64
CA ASP A 155 -5.11 8.39 22.12
C ASP A 155 -5.72 8.88 23.42
N ALA A 156 -6.94 9.41 23.33
CA ALA A 156 -7.75 9.80 24.48
C ALA A 156 -8.45 8.58 25.10
N THR A 157 -7.71 7.49 25.33
CA THR A 157 -8.17 6.32 26.11
C THR A 157 -6.98 5.60 26.74
N ALA A 158 -6.31 6.24 27.69
CA ALA A 158 -5.38 5.59 28.61
C ALA A 158 -5.55 6.14 30.03
N ASP A 159 -6.79 6.37 30.46
CA ASP A 159 -7.12 6.46 31.88
C ASP A 159 -8.60 6.11 32.09
N GLY A 160 -8.88 5.09 32.89
CA GLY A 160 -10.24 4.59 33.07
C GLY A 160 -10.38 3.18 33.62
N GLY A 161 -9.79 2.91 34.79
CA GLY A 161 -10.39 2.03 35.81
C GLY A 161 -10.42 0.52 35.56
N CYS A 162 -9.53 -0.18 36.24
CA CYS A 162 -9.69 -1.61 36.55
C CYS A 162 -10.83 -1.82 37.56
N PRO A 163 -11.67 -2.86 37.37
CA PRO A 163 -12.05 -3.70 38.52
C PRO A 163 -11.86 -5.21 38.25
N GLN A 164 -10.90 -5.76 38.98
CA GLN A 164 -10.88 -7.02 39.74
C GLN A 164 -11.53 -8.30 39.18
N THR A 165 -10.62 -9.26 38.90
CA THR A 165 -10.57 -10.68 39.31
C THR A 165 -11.84 -11.53 39.24
N LEU A 166 -11.79 -12.54 38.37
CA LEU A 166 -12.32 -13.87 38.66
C LEU A 166 -11.33 -14.94 38.19
N ASP A 167 -10.99 -15.84 39.11
CA ASP A 167 -10.05 -16.96 38.98
C ASP A 167 -10.38 -17.93 37.84
N PRO A 168 -9.37 -18.59 37.24
CA PRO A 168 -9.57 -19.87 36.58
C PRO A 168 -8.66 -20.95 37.18
N GLU A 169 -9.24 -21.84 37.99
CA GLU A 169 -8.72 -23.21 38.14
C GLU A 169 -9.68 -24.17 37.44
N ARG A 170 -9.17 -24.94 36.46
CA ARG A 170 -8.87 -26.39 36.64
C ARG A 170 -8.65 -27.10 35.29
N VAL A 171 -7.38 -27.39 35.04
CA VAL A 171 -6.79 -28.68 34.60
C VAL A 171 -7.73 -29.76 34.03
N GLY A 172 -7.33 -30.32 32.86
CA GLY A 172 -7.33 -31.78 32.70
C GLY A 172 -7.68 -32.39 31.33
N GLN A 173 -6.63 -32.78 30.61
CA GLN A 173 -6.48 -34.08 29.91
C GLN A 173 -7.27 -34.42 28.63
N ASP A 174 -6.51 -34.44 27.52
CA ASP A 174 -6.50 -35.51 26.49
C ASP A 174 -5.93 -36.82 27.10
N PRO A 175 -6.16 -38.06 26.56
CA PRO A 175 -5.80 -38.37 25.17
C PRO A 175 -6.56 -39.50 24.41
N ALA A 176 -6.30 -39.51 23.10
CA ALA A 176 -6.11 -40.67 22.20
C ALA A 176 -7.33 -41.38 21.58
N ALA A 177 -7.36 -41.40 20.24
CA ALA A 177 -7.38 -42.66 19.49
C ALA A 177 -6.94 -42.46 18.02
N ARG A 178 -6.06 -43.37 17.59
CA ARG A 178 -5.62 -43.64 16.21
C ARG A 178 -6.79 -44.13 15.36
N THR A 179 -6.78 -43.89 14.05
CA THR A 179 -6.92 -44.97 13.06
C THR A 179 -6.28 -44.58 11.72
N ASP A 180 -5.82 -45.64 11.10
CA ASP A 180 -5.10 -45.82 9.85
C ASP A 180 -6.02 -45.60 8.63
N GLY A 181 -5.45 -45.31 7.47
CA GLY A 181 -6.24 -45.03 6.25
C GLY A 181 -5.37 -44.72 5.04
N THR A 182 -4.66 -45.75 4.56
CA THR A 182 -4.03 -45.80 3.24
C THR A 182 -5.11 -45.78 2.15
N GLU A 183 -5.00 -44.93 1.13
CA GLU A 183 -5.33 -45.32 -0.23
C GLU A 183 -4.64 -44.44 -1.28
N SER A 184 -4.31 -45.10 -2.38
CA SER A 184 -3.47 -44.68 -3.48
C SER A 184 -4.34 -44.39 -4.71
N GLY A 185 -3.88 -43.48 -5.59
CA GLY A 185 -4.53 -43.23 -6.87
C GLY A 185 -3.87 -42.09 -7.66
N GLU A 186 -2.94 -42.46 -8.55
CA GLU A 186 -2.31 -41.59 -9.56
C GLU A 186 -3.29 -41.26 -10.74
N PRO A 187 -2.85 -40.67 -11.87
CA PRO A 187 -2.83 -39.22 -12.12
C PRO A 187 -3.72 -38.82 -13.32
N VAL A 188 -4.10 -37.53 -13.42
CA VAL A 188 -4.84 -37.03 -14.58
C VAL A 188 -4.07 -35.91 -15.30
N GLY A 189 -3.67 -36.23 -16.54
CA GLY A 189 -3.94 -35.39 -17.72
C GLY A 189 -3.17 -34.07 -17.88
N ARG A 190 -2.02 -34.15 -18.54
CA ARG A 190 -1.34 -33.04 -19.25
C ARG A 190 -2.20 -32.58 -20.43
N VAL A 191 -2.63 -31.33 -20.42
CA VAL A 191 -3.13 -30.55 -21.58
C VAL A 191 -2.23 -29.32 -21.64
N GLY A 192 -1.46 -29.03 -22.69
CA GLY A 192 -1.89 -28.81 -24.06
C GLY A 192 -1.71 -27.31 -24.34
N ARG A 193 -0.51 -26.96 -24.82
CA ARG A 193 0.00 -25.61 -25.06
C ARG A 193 -0.68 -24.99 -26.29
N ALA A 194 -1.32 -23.83 -26.12
CA ALA A 194 -1.66 -22.87 -27.19
C ALA A 194 -1.42 -21.48 -26.57
N GLY A 195 -0.61 -20.57 -27.11
CA GLY A 195 -0.44 -20.26 -28.53
C GLY A 195 -1.46 -19.18 -28.91
N THR A 196 -1.34 -17.98 -28.33
CA THR A 196 -2.10 -16.82 -28.79
C THR A 196 -1.19 -15.61 -28.93
N THR A 197 -1.46 -14.90 -30.02
CA THR A 197 -0.64 -13.92 -30.72
C THR A 197 -0.64 -12.57 -30.03
N SER A 198 0.57 -12.04 -29.86
CA SER A 198 0.87 -10.65 -29.54
C SER A 198 0.27 -9.74 -30.63
N THR A 199 -0.56 -8.78 -30.22
CA THR A 199 -1.06 -7.71 -31.07
C THR A 199 -0.31 -6.43 -30.69
N ASP A 200 0.33 -5.84 -31.69
CA ASP A 200 1.13 -4.62 -31.66
C ASP A 200 0.40 -3.45 -30.99
N LEU A 201 0.96 -2.95 -29.89
CA LEU A 201 0.78 -1.58 -29.41
C LEU A 201 2.02 -0.79 -29.82
N PRO A 202 1.87 0.46 -30.30
CA PRO A 202 2.98 1.26 -30.81
C PRO A 202 4.04 1.47 -29.72
N LYS A 203 5.30 1.12 -30.04
CA LYS A 203 6.46 1.34 -29.19
C LYS A 203 6.60 2.82 -28.83
N PRO A 204 6.68 3.18 -27.54
CA PRO A 204 7.17 4.48 -27.13
C PRO A 204 8.59 4.67 -27.66
N THR A 205 8.82 5.81 -28.28
CA THR A 205 10.08 6.30 -28.82
C THR A 205 11.24 6.12 -27.84
N ASP A 206 12.35 5.54 -28.30
CA ASP A 206 13.59 5.41 -27.54
C ASP A 206 14.06 6.78 -27.00
N PRO A 207 14.25 6.96 -25.66
CA PRO A 207 14.90 8.15 -25.09
C PRO A 207 16.44 8.06 -25.22
N PRO A 208 17.17 9.19 -25.13
CA PRO A 208 18.55 9.30 -25.58
C PRO A 208 19.52 8.45 -24.75
N GLU A 209 20.51 7.92 -25.48
CA GLU A 209 21.61 7.05 -25.07
C GLU A 209 22.37 7.56 -23.82
N GLY A 210 22.52 6.71 -22.79
CA GLY A 210 23.63 6.82 -21.82
C GLY A 210 23.36 7.35 -20.40
N ALA A 211 22.14 7.32 -19.87
CA ALA A 211 21.91 7.67 -18.46
C ALA A 211 22.70 6.72 -17.51
N PRO A 212 23.45 7.26 -16.52
CA PRO A 212 24.27 6.44 -15.61
C PRO A 212 23.41 5.48 -14.79
N GLU A 213 23.91 4.26 -14.56
CA GLU A 213 23.20 3.23 -13.79
C GLU A 213 23.62 3.27 -12.31
N LEU A 214 22.62 3.28 -11.41
CA LEU A 214 22.77 3.16 -9.97
C LEU A 214 22.14 1.83 -9.52
N ASP A 215 22.98 0.81 -9.33
CA ASP A 215 22.54 -0.47 -8.77
C ASP A 215 22.59 -0.45 -7.24
N VAL A 216 21.41 -0.51 -6.61
CA VAL A 216 21.29 -0.45 -5.14
C VAL A 216 21.17 -1.81 -4.47
N ARG A 217 21.20 -2.91 -5.24
CA ARG A 217 21.05 -4.28 -4.70
C ARG A 217 22.20 -4.64 -3.76
N GLY A 218 23.38 -4.07 -3.99
CA GLY A 218 24.58 -4.24 -3.14
C GLY A 218 24.62 -3.35 -1.89
N TYR A 219 23.69 -2.39 -1.74
CA TYR A 219 23.68 -1.47 -0.61
C TYR A 219 22.83 -2.02 0.54
N PRO A 220 23.25 -1.81 1.81
CA PRO A 220 22.40 -2.04 2.97
C PRO A 220 21.08 -1.26 2.83
N PRO A 221 19.92 -1.81 3.23
CA PRO A 221 18.61 -1.17 3.05
C PRO A 221 18.55 0.28 3.52
N ALA A 222 19.14 0.58 4.70
CA ALA A 222 19.18 1.92 5.27
C ALA A 222 20.01 2.94 4.45
N GLN A 223 20.91 2.46 3.58
CA GLN A 223 21.77 3.31 2.74
C GLN A 223 21.22 3.51 1.32
N ARG A 224 20.26 2.67 0.89
CA ARG A 224 19.69 2.75 -0.46
C ARG A 224 19.05 4.11 -0.71
N HIS A 225 18.11 4.53 0.15
CA HIS A 225 17.40 5.81 -0.03
C HIS A 225 18.35 7.02 0.00
N PRO A 226 19.24 7.18 1.01
CA PRO A 226 20.19 8.30 1.02
C PRO A 226 21.01 8.44 -0.27
N VAL A 227 21.52 7.33 -0.83
CA VAL A 227 22.33 7.35 -2.05
C VAL A 227 21.50 7.72 -3.27
N ILE A 228 20.26 7.21 -3.38
CA ILE A 228 19.36 7.51 -4.49
C ILE A 228 19.00 9.01 -4.49
N PHE A 229 18.58 9.56 -3.35
CA PHE A 229 18.23 10.98 -3.25
C PHE A 229 19.45 11.89 -3.47
N ALA A 230 20.62 11.54 -2.93
CA ALA A 230 21.85 12.26 -3.22
C ALA A 230 22.17 12.29 -4.72
N THR A 231 22.00 11.14 -5.41
CA THR A 231 22.18 11.04 -6.86
C THR A 231 21.19 11.91 -7.62
N PHE A 232 19.91 11.90 -7.24
CA PHE A 232 18.88 12.74 -7.85
C PHE A 232 19.13 14.24 -7.64
N HIS A 233 19.54 14.66 -6.44
CA HIS A 233 19.83 16.06 -6.16
C HIS A 233 21.01 16.59 -6.97
N ALA A 234 21.99 15.73 -7.26
CA ALA A 234 23.15 16.05 -8.08
C ALA A 234 22.85 16.17 -9.59
N LEU A 235 21.64 15.79 -10.05
CA LEU A 235 21.25 15.95 -11.45
C LEU A 235 20.99 17.43 -11.79
N GLU A 236 21.45 17.85 -12.96
CA GLU A 236 20.99 19.08 -13.62
C GLU A 236 19.58 18.87 -14.23
N PRO A 237 18.78 19.94 -14.41
CA PRO A 237 17.49 19.85 -15.08
C PRO A 237 17.62 19.20 -16.48
N GLY A 238 16.76 18.22 -16.77
CA GLY A 238 16.79 17.42 -18.00
C GLY A 238 17.68 16.17 -17.92
N GLN A 239 18.46 15.98 -16.85
CA GLN A 239 19.25 14.77 -16.65
C GLN A 239 18.46 13.67 -15.94
N ALA A 240 18.93 12.43 -16.09
CA ALA A 240 18.36 11.26 -15.44
C ALA A 240 19.43 10.19 -15.14
N PHE A 241 19.10 9.27 -14.24
CA PHE A 241 19.85 8.04 -14.01
C PHE A 241 18.92 6.82 -14.05
N ILE A 242 19.48 5.62 -14.17
CA ILE A 242 18.73 4.36 -14.12
C ILE A 242 18.95 3.71 -12.76
N LEU A 243 17.90 3.57 -11.97
CA LEU A 243 17.88 2.78 -10.74
C LEU A 243 17.70 1.30 -11.06
N VAL A 244 18.56 0.44 -10.51
CA VAL A 244 18.38 -1.02 -10.51
C VAL A 244 18.13 -1.49 -9.09
N ASN A 245 16.96 -2.12 -8.86
CA ASN A 245 16.52 -2.59 -7.55
C ASN A 245 16.15 -4.09 -7.58
N ASP A 246 16.20 -4.74 -6.42
CA ASP A 246 15.85 -6.16 -6.25
C ASP A 246 14.33 -6.39 -6.14
N HIS A 247 13.54 -5.33 -5.94
CA HIS A 247 12.08 -5.34 -5.92
C HIS A 247 11.51 -4.08 -6.58
N ASP A 248 10.19 -4.01 -6.78
CA ASP A 248 9.53 -2.83 -7.34
C ASP A 248 9.82 -1.59 -6.46
N PRO A 249 10.51 -0.54 -6.98
CA PRO A 249 10.83 0.67 -6.22
C PRO A 249 9.63 1.60 -6.06
N LYS A 250 8.41 1.05 -6.06
CA LYS A 250 7.15 1.73 -5.77
C LYS A 250 7.21 2.61 -4.50
N PRO A 251 7.84 2.21 -3.36
CA PRO A 251 7.98 3.11 -2.20
C PRO A 251 8.66 4.41 -2.51
N LEU A 252 9.72 4.28 -3.29
CA LEU A 252 10.60 5.36 -3.63
C LEU A 252 9.86 6.32 -4.57
N TYR A 253 9.08 5.82 -5.52
CA TYR A 253 8.21 6.65 -6.35
C TYR A 253 7.31 7.57 -5.51
N TYR A 254 6.64 7.05 -4.47
CA TYR A 254 5.78 7.88 -3.62
C TYR A 254 6.55 8.91 -2.81
N GLN A 255 7.74 8.54 -2.33
CA GLN A 255 8.61 9.50 -1.65
C GLN A 255 9.03 10.64 -2.60
N PHE A 256 9.37 10.32 -3.84
CA PHE A 256 9.61 11.31 -4.90
C PHE A 256 8.38 12.16 -5.21
N ALA A 257 7.20 11.56 -5.29
CA ALA A 257 5.95 12.27 -5.54
C ALA A 257 5.64 13.27 -4.42
N ALA A 258 5.91 12.91 -3.16
CA ALA A 258 5.70 13.79 -2.01
C ALA A 258 6.73 14.93 -1.94
N GLU A 259 8.01 14.64 -2.14
CA GLU A 259 9.10 15.61 -1.93
C GLU A 259 9.40 16.46 -3.18
N HIS A 260 9.07 15.95 -4.38
CA HIS A 260 9.49 16.51 -5.66
C HIS A 260 8.36 16.62 -6.69
N ALA A 261 7.09 16.68 -6.27
CA ALA A 261 5.93 16.84 -7.14
C ALA A 261 6.17 17.83 -8.30
N GLY A 262 5.97 17.35 -9.54
CA GLY A 262 6.15 18.15 -10.76
C GLY A 262 7.59 18.51 -11.13
N ARG A 263 8.60 18.00 -10.41
CA ARG A 263 10.03 18.26 -10.65
C ARG A 263 10.84 17.03 -11.04
N PHE A 264 10.22 15.85 -11.07
CA PHE A 264 10.84 14.60 -11.47
C PHE A 264 10.03 13.87 -12.53
N GLU A 265 10.71 13.01 -13.26
CA GLU A 265 10.16 12.06 -14.23
C GLU A 265 10.45 10.64 -13.73
N TRP A 266 9.53 9.72 -14.00
CA TRP A 266 9.62 8.34 -13.58
C TRP A 266 9.17 7.41 -14.70
N GLU A 267 10.07 6.57 -15.18
CA GLU A 267 9.81 5.65 -16.29
C GLU A 267 10.32 4.25 -15.95
N TYR A 268 9.44 3.26 -16.04
CA TYR A 268 9.84 1.85 -15.89
C TYR A 268 10.48 1.35 -17.19
N LEU A 269 11.74 0.92 -17.10
CA LEU A 269 12.48 0.28 -18.20
C LEU A 269 12.34 -1.24 -18.16
N GLU A 270 12.32 -1.82 -16.95
CA GLU A 270 12.12 -3.25 -16.72
C GLU A 270 11.26 -3.44 -15.47
N ARG A 271 10.22 -4.27 -15.60
CA ARG A 271 9.36 -4.71 -14.50
C ARG A 271 9.68 -6.21 -14.32
N GLY A 272 9.99 -6.62 -13.09
CA GLY A 272 10.62 -7.91 -12.76
C GLY A 272 9.91 -9.18 -13.28
N PRO A 273 10.40 -10.39 -12.93
CA PRO A 273 11.08 -10.71 -11.66
C PRO A 273 12.62 -10.75 -11.69
N ALA A 274 13.26 -10.62 -12.86
CA ALA A 274 14.72 -10.75 -12.97
C ALA A 274 15.48 -9.50 -12.47
N ALA A 275 14.99 -8.31 -12.79
CA ALA A 275 15.44 -7.03 -12.23
C ALA A 275 14.32 -5.98 -12.34
N TRP A 276 14.36 -4.97 -11.47
CA TRP A 276 13.51 -3.79 -11.59
C TRP A 276 14.38 -2.61 -12.01
N ARG A 277 14.14 -2.07 -13.20
CA ARG A 277 14.90 -0.94 -13.76
C ARG A 277 13.97 0.23 -13.96
N VAL A 278 14.32 1.37 -13.37
CA VAL A 278 13.53 2.61 -13.47
C VAL A 278 14.44 3.76 -13.83
N ARG A 279 14.09 4.53 -14.87
CA ARG A 279 14.72 5.81 -15.16
C ARG A 279 14.08 6.90 -14.29
N ILE A 280 14.91 7.61 -13.53
CA ILE A 280 14.52 8.72 -12.67
C ILE A 280 15.18 9.99 -13.21
N GLY A 281 14.37 10.94 -13.67
CA GLY A 281 14.81 12.18 -14.31
C GLY A 281 14.41 13.43 -13.54
N LYS A 282 15.14 14.53 -13.75
CA LYS A 282 14.78 15.86 -13.25
C LYS A 282 14.17 16.64 -14.42
N VAL A 283 12.98 17.22 -14.23
CA VAL A 283 12.29 17.94 -15.30
C VAL A 283 13.14 19.13 -15.76
N ALA A 284 13.31 19.30 -17.08
CA ALA A 284 14.02 20.44 -17.63
C ALA A 284 13.32 21.75 -17.25
N SER A 285 14.07 22.74 -16.75
CA SER A 285 13.50 24.04 -16.38
C SER A 285 13.15 24.82 -17.65
N GLY A 286 11.90 24.68 -18.12
CA GLY A 286 11.37 25.45 -19.25
C GLY A 286 10.05 24.90 -19.79
N GLY A 287 8.93 25.36 -19.21
CA GLY A 287 7.58 25.10 -19.75
C GLY A 287 6.47 25.33 -18.73
N GLN A 288 6.16 26.59 -18.43
CA GLN A 288 4.84 26.96 -17.92
C GLN A 288 3.79 26.47 -18.95
N PRO A 289 2.72 25.74 -18.59
CA PRO A 289 1.66 25.46 -19.53
C PRO A 289 1.03 26.80 -19.95
N ASP A 290 1.12 27.13 -21.24
CA ASP A 290 0.48 28.30 -21.83
C ASP A 290 -1.01 28.29 -21.46
N ALA A 291 -1.45 29.34 -20.76
CA ALA A 291 -2.86 29.61 -20.56
C ALA A 291 -3.50 29.91 -21.93
N PRO A 292 -4.73 29.44 -22.21
CA PRO A 292 -5.42 29.76 -23.45
C PRO A 292 -5.66 31.27 -23.49
N GLY A 293 -5.08 31.91 -24.51
CA GLY A 293 -5.08 33.35 -24.70
C GLY A 293 -6.48 33.96 -24.63
N ALA A 294 -6.65 34.91 -23.70
CA ALA A 294 -7.77 35.83 -23.69
C ALA A 294 -7.65 36.75 -24.92
N GLY A 295 -8.43 36.47 -25.96
CA GLY A 295 -8.65 37.40 -27.07
C GLY A 295 -9.42 38.62 -26.56
N GLY A 296 -8.71 39.74 -26.37
CA GLY A 296 -9.31 41.04 -26.12
C GLY A 296 -9.86 41.66 -27.42
N PRO A 297 -11.00 42.36 -27.39
CA PRO A 297 -11.55 43.04 -28.56
C PRO A 297 -10.82 44.37 -28.79
N GLY A 298 -10.12 44.49 -29.92
CA GLY A 298 -9.62 45.77 -30.42
C GLY A 298 -10.70 46.50 -31.20
N GLY A 299 -11.08 47.70 -30.75
CA GLY A 299 -12.02 48.59 -31.45
C GLY A 299 -11.32 49.74 -32.17
N LEU A 300 -11.87 50.05 -33.37
CA LEU A 300 -12.00 51.36 -34.04
C LEU A 300 -10.70 52.02 -34.55
N PRO A 301 -10.76 52.93 -35.56
CA PRO A 301 -11.68 54.06 -35.74
C PRO A 301 -12.93 53.79 -36.59
#